data_AF-A0A3P7RPY2-F1
#
_entry.id   AF-A0A3P7RPY2-F1
#
_cell.length_a   1.000
_cell.length_b   1.000
_cell.length_c   1.000
_cell.angle_alpha   90.00
_cell.angle_beta   90.00
_cell.angle_gamma   90.00
#
_symmetry.space_group_name_H-M   'P 1'
#
loop_
_entity.id
_entity.type
_entity.pdbx_description
1 polymer ?
#
loop_
_entity_poly.entity_id
_entity_poly.type
_entity_poly.pdbx_seq_one_letter_code
_entity_poly.pdbx_strand_id
1 'polypeptide(L)'
;MILFQNYNFKFSGAVAERAKLRSYILLGCIVILIQALPSHWVWDSQGVFFKLGVVDFAGCSCIHMVGGIIGLVATIYLKPRRNRFNENSVHQMSSPTNALLGTFMLWWGWFGINSGSAWGVTNGRWRLAARASVATIMSSIGGGVTSITFSFAKTRKLQVNYLIFGLLSSVVAITG
;
A
#
# COMPACT_ATOMS: atom_id res chain seq x y z
N MET A 1 -1.93 -5.02 -16.83
CA MET A 1 -0.78 -5.50 -16.03
C MET A 1 0.30 -4.43 -15.83
N ILE A 2 0.69 -3.66 -16.85
CA ILE A 2 1.74 -2.62 -16.74
C ILE A 2 1.36 -1.44 -15.82
N LEU A 3 0.08 -1.10 -15.70
CA LEU A 3 -0.37 0.00 -14.83
C LEU A 3 -0.01 -0.22 -13.35
N PHE A 4 -0.07 -1.45 -12.84
CA PHE A 4 0.24 -1.75 -11.43
C PHE A 4 1.73 -1.58 -11.09
N GLN A 5 2.63 -1.88 -12.02
CA GLN A 5 4.08 -1.78 -11.81
C GLN A 5 4.60 -0.34 -11.75
N ASN A 6 3.84 0.63 -12.26
CA ASN A 6 4.23 2.04 -12.24
C ASN A 6 3.95 2.74 -10.89
N TYR A 7 3.24 2.10 -9.94
CA TYR A 7 2.92 2.67 -8.64
C TYR A 7 3.99 2.35 -7.59
N ASN A 8 5.20 2.89 -7.79
CA ASN A 8 6.36 2.74 -6.91
C ASN A 8 6.31 3.58 -5.61
N PHE A 9 5.13 4.04 -5.19
CA PHE A 9 4.97 4.98 -4.07
C PHE A 9 5.34 4.41 -2.67
N LYS A 10 5.43 3.08 -2.53
CA LYS A 10 5.57 2.45 -1.20
C LYS A 10 6.99 2.53 -0.65
N PHE A 11 7.99 2.24 -1.49
CA PHE A 11 9.39 2.33 -1.04
C PHE A 11 9.85 3.79 -0.91
N SER A 12 9.24 4.69 -1.67
CA SER A 12 9.67 6.09 -1.72
C SER A 12 9.47 6.82 -0.40
N GLY A 13 8.33 6.57 0.27
CA GLY A 13 8.08 7.08 1.61
C GLY A 13 9.06 6.51 2.65
N ALA A 14 9.50 5.26 2.51
CA ALA A 14 10.41 4.61 3.45
C ALA A 14 11.82 5.23 3.40
N VAL A 15 12.29 5.56 2.20
CA VAL A 15 13.62 6.15 1.94
C VAL A 15 13.61 7.68 1.89
N ALA A 16 12.43 8.30 2.07
CA ALA A 16 12.24 9.74 1.99
C ALA A 16 13.20 10.49 2.92
N GLU A 17 13.60 11.68 2.47
CA GLU A 17 14.54 12.60 3.13
C GLU A 17 16.00 12.13 3.23
N ARG A 18 16.32 10.90 2.84
CA ARG A 18 17.68 10.31 2.96
C ARG A 18 18.26 9.79 1.66
N ALA A 19 17.42 9.46 0.69
CA ALA A 19 17.87 8.97 -0.62
C ALA A 19 18.33 10.13 -1.53
N LYS A 20 19.50 9.97 -2.16
CA LYS A 20 19.88 10.81 -3.30
C LYS A 20 18.99 10.49 -4.50
N LEU A 21 18.58 11.50 -5.26
CA LEU A 21 17.68 11.33 -6.42
C LEU A 21 18.17 10.28 -7.43
N ARG A 22 19.48 10.25 -7.71
CA ARG A 22 20.08 9.26 -8.62
C ARG A 22 19.91 7.82 -8.10
N SER A 23 20.18 7.60 -6.81
CA SER A 23 19.97 6.29 -6.17
C SER A 23 18.49 5.91 -6.11
N TYR A 24 17.62 6.90 -5.94
CA TYR A 24 16.17 6.71 -5.92
C TYR A 24 15.62 6.23 -7.28
N ILE A 25 16.06 6.84 -8.38
CA ILE A 25 15.67 6.44 -9.74
C ILE A 25 16.17 5.00 -10.03
N LEU A 26 17.44 4.72 -9.74
CA LEU A 26 18.02 3.39 -9.95
C LEU A 26 17.30 2.32 -9.13
N LEU A 27 17.03 2.60 -7.85
CA LEU A 27 16.28 1.70 -6.99
C LEU A 27 14.86 1.47 -7.54
N GLY A 28 14.19 2.51 -8.03
CA GLY A 28 12.87 2.37 -8.67
C GLY A 28 12.89 1.41 -9.86
N CYS A 29 13.88 1.50 -10.74
CA CYS A 29 14.03 0.57 -11.87
C CYS A 29 14.25 -0.88 -11.38
N ILE A 30 15.09 -1.07 -10.36
CA ILE A 30 15.36 -2.39 -9.78
C ILE A 30 14.10 -2.98 -9.12
N VAL A 31 13.32 -2.16 -8.42
CA VAL A 31 12.09 -2.59 -7.75
C VAL A 31 11.05 -3.09 -8.75
N ILE A 32 10.96 -2.49 -9.94
CA ILE A 32 10.08 -2.97 -11.02
C ILE A 32 10.49 -4.40 -11.45
N LEU A 33 11.79 -4.63 -11.65
CA LEU A 33 12.30 -5.96 -12.01
C LEU A 33 12.04 -6.99 -10.91
N ILE A 34 12.24 -6.60 -9.65
CA ILE A 34 11.96 -7.47 -8.50
C ILE A 34 10.48 -7.81 -8.41
N GLN A 35 9.57 -6.85 -8.63
CA GLN A 35 8.13 -7.10 -8.57
C GLN A 35 7.60 -7.90 -9.76
N ALA A 36 8.29 -7.90 -10.91
CA ALA A 36 7.88 -8.67 -12.08
C ALA A 36 7.85 -10.19 -11.82
N LEU A 37 8.81 -10.72 -11.06
CA LEU A 37 8.90 -12.16 -10.75
C LEU A 37 7.73 -12.65 -9.88
N PRO A 38 7.43 -12.08 -8.70
CA PRO A 38 6.26 -12.45 -7.91
C PRO A 38 4.94 -12.23 -8.66
N SER A 39 4.86 -11.17 -9.48
CA SER A 39 3.67 -10.93 -10.32
C SER A 39 3.44 -12.08 -11.30
N HIS A 40 4.50 -12.59 -11.93
CA HIS A 40 4.41 -13.76 -12.81
C HIS A 40 4.02 -15.02 -12.03
N TRP A 41 4.59 -15.25 -10.85
CA TRP A 41 4.26 -16.44 -10.05
C TRP A 41 2.80 -16.49 -9.63
N VAL A 42 2.17 -15.35 -9.35
CA VAL A 42 0.81 -15.25 -8.81
C VAL A 42 -0.26 -15.10 -9.90
N TRP A 43 -0.02 -14.32 -10.95
CA TRP A 43 -1.05 -14.00 -11.93
C TRP A 43 -0.91 -14.68 -13.29
N ASP A 44 0.27 -15.23 -13.61
CA ASP A 44 0.44 -15.97 -14.86
C ASP A 44 -0.10 -17.39 -14.71
N SER A 45 -0.77 -17.89 -15.76
CA SER A 45 -1.23 -19.28 -15.85
C SER A 45 -0.12 -20.32 -15.62
N GLN A 46 1.13 -19.97 -15.95
CA GLN A 46 2.31 -20.80 -15.77
C GLN A 46 3.02 -20.58 -14.43
N GLY A 47 2.60 -19.56 -13.68
CA GLY A 47 3.14 -19.19 -12.38
C GLY A 47 2.99 -20.31 -11.35
N VAL A 48 4.00 -20.43 -10.49
CA VAL A 48 4.04 -21.48 -9.46
C VAL A 48 2.88 -21.33 -8.48
N PHE A 49 2.61 -20.10 -8.00
CA PHE A 49 1.52 -19.86 -7.05
C PHE A 49 0.14 -19.93 -7.69
N PHE A 50 0.01 -19.54 -8.96
CA PHE A 50 -1.22 -19.74 -9.73
C PHE A 50 -1.57 -21.23 -9.83
N LYS A 51 -0.60 -22.09 -10.15
CA LYS A 51 -0.80 -23.56 -10.22
C LYS A 51 -1.13 -24.20 -8.87
N LEU A 52 -0.69 -23.59 -7.78
CA LEU A 52 -1.03 -24.01 -6.41
C LEU A 52 -2.41 -23.50 -5.95
N GLY A 53 -3.12 -22.72 -6.76
CA GLY A 53 -4.45 -22.21 -6.45
C GLY A 53 -4.45 -20.98 -5.53
N VAL A 54 -3.32 -20.27 -5.41
CA VAL A 54 -3.26 -19.01 -4.66
C VAL A 54 -4.11 -17.96 -5.36
N VAL A 55 -4.96 -17.30 -4.57
CA VAL A 55 -5.80 -16.18 -5.03
C VAL A 55 -5.23 -14.89 -4.47
N ASP A 56 -4.88 -13.98 -5.37
CA ASP A 56 -4.54 -12.60 -5.05
C ASP A 56 -5.21 -11.70 -6.09
N PHE A 57 -6.33 -11.09 -5.70
CA PHE A 57 -7.23 -10.44 -6.65
C PHE A 57 -6.60 -9.21 -7.31
N ALA A 58 -5.99 -8.33 -6.54
CA ALA A 58 -5.46 -7.05 -7.00
C ALA A 58 -4.01 -6.77 -6.56
N GLY A 59 -3.35 -7.69 -5.86
CA GLY A 59 -1.89 -7.68 -5.62
C GLY A 59 -1.46 -7.43 -4.18
N CYS A 60 -2.19 -7.91 -3.19
CA CYS A 60 -1.80 -7.81 -1.77
C CYS A 60 -0.42 -8.45 -1.51
N SER A 61 -0.13 -9.59 -2.15
CA SER A 61 1.15 -10.25 -2.02
C SER A 61 2.21 -9.64 -2.94
N CYS A 62 2.04 -9.77 -4.26
CA CYS A 62 3.05 -9.45 -5.26
C CYS A 62 3.39 -7.95 -5.33
N ILE A 63 2.48 -7.06 -4.89
CA ILE A 63 2.71 -5.62 -4.85
C ILE A 63 2.90 -5.12 -3.42
N HIS A 64 1.94 -5.35 -2.51
CA HIS A 64 1.97 -4.71 -1.18
C HIS A 64 2.98 -5.36 -0.24
N MET A 65 2.96 -6.69 -0.10
CA MET A 65 3.91 -7.40 0.74
C MET A 65 5.34 -7.26 0.22
N VAL A 66 5.57 -7.51 -1.08
CA VAL A 66 6.90 -7.37 -1.71
C VAL A 66 7.41 -5.93 -1.59
N GLY A 67 6.59 -4.94 -1.93
CA GLY A 67 6.95 -3.53 -1.78
C GLY A 67 7.24 -3.11 -0.33
N GLY A 68 6.51 -3.67 0.63
CA GLY A 68 6.73 -3.47 2.06
C GLY A 68 8.07 -4.04 2.54
N ILE A 69 8.41 -5.27 2.12
CA ILE A 69 9.69 -5.90 2.44
C ILE A 69 10.86 -5.12 1.83
N ILE A 70 10.74 -4.67 0.57
CA ILE A 70 11.73 -3.81 -0.08
C ILE A 70 11.92 -2.52 0.73
N GLY A 71 10.83 -1.86 1.13
CA GLY A 71 10.89 -0.65 1.95
C GLY A 71 11.56 -0.89 3.31
N LEU A 72 11.28 -2.03 3.95
CA LEU A 72 11.92 -2.44 5.20
C LEU A 72 13.43 -2.63 5.03
N VAL A 73 13.86 -3.42 4.04
CA VAL A 73 15.28 -3.67 3.74
C VAL A 73 16.00 -2.36 3.42
N ALA A 74 15.40 -1.50 2.59
CA ALA A 74 15.96 -0.20 2.27
C ALA A 74 16.11 0.70 3.51
N THR A 75 15.15 0.67 4.43
CA THR A 75 15.20 1.46 5.67
C THR A 75 16.27 0.95 6.64
N ILE A 76 16.45 -0.37 6.75
CA ILE A 76 17.51 -0.98 7.56
C ILE A 76 18.88 -0.56 7.02
N TYR A 77 19.06 -0.59 5.70
CA TYR A 77 20.33 -0.22 5.08
C TYR A 77 20.64 1.29 5.18
N LEU A 78 19.64 2.15 4.96
CA LEU A 78 19.80 3.61 5.05
C LEU A 78 19.97 4.13 6.48
N LYS A 79 19.63 3.32 7.49
CA LYS A 79 19.68 3.67 8.92
C LYS A 79 18.73 4.83 9.31
N PRO A 80 18.52 5.08 10.62
CA PRO A 80 17.63 6.15 11.09
C PRO A 80 18.02 7.55 10.60
N ARG A 81 17.05 8.46 10.52
CA ARG A 81 17.35 9.90 10.36
C ARG A 81 18.15 10.37 11.58
N ARG A 82 19.06 11.32 11.37
CA ARG A 82 19.80 11.95 12.47
C ARG A 82 18.81 12.49 13.50
N ASN A 83 19.07 12.23 14.78
CA ASN A 83 18.25 12.64 15.92
C ASN A 83 16.80 12.11 15.92
N ARG A 84 16.47 11.09 15.12
CA ARG A 84 15.12 10.54 15.09
C ARG A 84 14.76 9.90 16.42
N PHE A 85 15.66 9.17 17.06
CA PHE A 85 15.35 8.36 18.25
C PHE A 85 15.99 8.89 19.54
N ASN A 86 16.25 10.19 19.62
CA ASN A 86 16.75 10.82 20.86
C ASN A 86 15.59 10.98 21.85
N GLU A 87 15.86 11.06 23.17
CA GLU A 87 14.82 11.17 24.21
C GLU A 87 13.85 12.36 24.01
N ASN A 88 14.32 13.45 23.39
CA ASN A 88 13.54 14.65 23.12
C ASN A 88 12.95 14.73 21.71
N SER A 89 12.99 13.65 20.93
CA SER A 89 12.52 13.70 19.53
C SER A 89 10.99 13.76 19.46
N VAL A 90 10.47 14.85 18.94
CA VAL A 90 9.03 15.02 18.71
C VAL A 90 8.65 14.36 17.39
N HIS A 91 7.87 13.29 17.45
CA HIS A 91 7.37 12.55 16.30
C HIS A 91 6.02 13.10 15.81
N GLN A 92 6.00 14.37 15.39
CA GLN A 92 4.80 14.96 14.81
C GLN A 92 4.83 14.93 13.28
N MET A 93 3.63 14.80 12.72
CA MET A 93 3.40 14.89 11.29
C MET A 93 3.58 16.35 10.86
N SER A 94 4.39 16.57 9.82
CA SER A 94 4.73 17.93 9.35
C SER A 94 3.51 18.74 8.90
N SER A 95 2.60 18.12 8.13
CA SER A 95 1.32 18.73 7.73
C SER A 95 0.20 17.68 7.71
N PRO A 96 -0.73 17.72 8.69
CA PRO A 96 -1.89 16.83 8.71
C PRO A 96 -2.80 16.98 7.49
N THR A 97 -2.98 18.22 6.99
CA THR A 97 -3.84 18.50 5.83
C THR A 97 -3.31 17.85 4.56
N ASN A 98 -2.00 17.96 4.30
CA ASN A 98 -1.39 17.34 3.12
C ASN A 98 -1.43 15.80 3.20
N ALA A 99 -1.24 15.25 4.41
CA ALA A 99 -1.30 13.82 4.62
C ALA A 99 -2.73 13.27 4.41
N LEU A 100 -3.76 13.99 4.88
CA LEU A 100 -5.16 13.63 4.65
C LEU A 100 -5.53 13.73 3.17
N LEU A 101 -5.11 14.80 2.48
CA LEU A 101 -5.34 14.94 1.05
C LEU A 101 -4.68 13.81 0.26
N GLY A 102 -3.41 13.52 0.56
CA GLY A 102 -2.70 12.38 -0.05
C GLY A 102 -3.38 11.05 0.24
N THR A 103 -3.89 10.86 1.46
CA THR A 103 -4.64 9.65 1.85
C THR A 103 -5.93 9.53 1.06
N PHE A 104 -6.68 10.62 0.88
CA PHE A 104 -7.89 10.63 0.06
C PHE A 104 -7.61 10.31 -1.40
N MET A 105 -6.55 10.89 -1.99
CA MET A 105 -6.14 10.60 -3.36
C MET A 105 -5.72 9.14 -3.54
N LEU A 106 -5.00 8.56 -2.57
CA LEU A 106 -4.65 7.14 -2.56
C LEU A 106 -5.91 6.26 -2.44
N TRP A 107 -6.77 6.57 -1.48
CA TRP A 107 -8.03 5.84 -1.27
C TRP A 107 -8.90 5.84 -2.53
N TRP A 108 -9.06 6.99 -3.18
CA TRP A 108 -9.77 7.10 -4.45
C TRP A 108 -9.10 6.27 -5.56
N GLY A 109 -7.78 6.36 -5.69
CA GLY A 109 -7.02 5.54 -6.65
C GLY A 109 -7.17 4.03 -6.40
N TRP A 110 -7.37 3.61 -5.15
CA TRP A 110 -7.56 2.22 -4.78
C TRP A 110 -8.85 1.60 -5.32
N PHE A 111 -9.89 2.40 -5.55
CA PHE A 111 -11.08 1.93 -6.27
C PHE A 111 -10.73 1.50 -7.68
N GLY A 112 -9.91 2.28 -8.38
CA GLY A 112 -9.44 1.94 -9.72
C GLY A 112 -8.61 0.66 -9.74
N ILE A 113 -7.77 0.47 -8.73
CA ILE A 113 -6.97 -0.75 -8.54
C ILE A 113 -7.87 -1.97 -8.35
N ASN A 114 -8.74 -1.95 -7.33
CA ASN A 114 -9.53 -3.12 -6.98
C ASN A 114 -10.62 -3.41 -8.02
N SER A 115 -11.39 -2.41 -8.47
CA SER A 115 -12.43 -2.63 -9.48
C SER A 115 -11.85 -2.95 -10.87
N GLY A 116 -10.70 -2.37 -11.23
CA GLY A 116 -10.00 -2.62 -12.49
C GLY A 116 -9.45 -4.04 -12.60
N SER A 117 -9.10 -4.66 -11.47
CA SER A 117 -8.67 -6.07 -11.39
C SER A 117 -9.76 -7.08 -11.73
N ALA A 118 -10.99 -6.66 -12.01
CA ALA A 118 -12.01 -7.52 -12.62
C ALA A 118 -11.76 -7.84 -14.11
N TRP A 119 -10.78 -7.18 -14.75
CA TRP A 119 -10.39 -7.40 -16.15
C TRP A 119 -11.54 -7.24 -17.16
N GLY A 120 -12.33 -6.19 -16.97
CA GLY A 120 -13.39 -5.77 -17.89
C GLY A 120 -14.78 -5.75 -17.27
N VAL A 121 -15.75 -5.23 -18.04
CA VAL A 121 -17.16 -5.09 -17.62
C VAL A 121 -18.11 -5.99 -18.40
N THR A 122 -17.64 -6.56 -19.51
CA THR A 122 -18.42 -7.47 -20.37
C THR A 122 -18.56 -8.86 -19.73
N ASN A 123 -19.48 -9.68 -20.26
CA ASN A 123 -19.71 -11.06 -19.82
C ASN A 123 -19.99 -11.21 -18.30
N GLY A 124 -20.68 -10.24 -17.69
CA GLY A 124 -21.03 -10.27 -16.27
C GLY A 124 -19.90 -9.88 -15.30
N ARG A 125 -18.70 -9.57 -15.80
CA ARG A 125 -17.54 -9.15 -14.97
C ARG A 125 -17.77 -7.84 -14.23
N TRP A 126 -18.70 -7.00 -14.69
CA TRP A 126 -19.14 -5.80 -13.96
C TRP A 126 -19.61 -6.11 -12.53
N ARG A 127 -20.19 -7.29 -12.29
CA ARG A 127 -20.61 -7.72 -10.94
C ARG A 127 -19.41 -7.91 -10.01
N LEU A 128 -18.30 -8.45 -10.54
CA LEU A 128 -17.06 -8.62 -9.78
C LEU A 128 -16.43 -7.27 -9.47
N ALA A 129 -16.37 -6.37 -10.47
CA ALA A 129 -15.89 -4.99 -10.28
C ALA A 129 -16.71 -4.25 -9.22
N ALA A 130 -18.05 -4.34 -9.28
CA ALA A 130 -18.94 -3.73 -8.29
C ALA A 130 -18.73 -4.30 -6.88
N ARG A 131 -18.62 -5.62 -6.75
CA ARG A 131 -18.30 -6.28 -5.47
C ARG A 131 -16.97 -5.83 -4.91
N ALA A 132 -15.94 -5.71 -5.75
CA ALA A 132 -14.62 -5.21 -5.35
C ALA A 132 -14.68 -3.76 -4.83
N SER A 133 -15.42 -2.89 -5.51
CA SER A 133 -15.63 -1.50 -5.06
C SER A 133 -16.34 -1.44 -3.70
N VAL A 134 -17.41 -2.21 -3.53
CA VAL A 134 -18.15 -2.26 -2.26
C VAL A 134 -17.28 -2.82 -1.14
N ALA A 135 -16.55 -3.91 -1.40
CA ALA A 135 -15.62 -4.49 -0.43
C ALA A 135 -14.53 -3.48 -0.01
N THR A 136 -14.03 -2.67 -0.96
CA THR A 136 -13.05 -1.61 -0.68
C THR A 136 -13.62 -0.56 0.27
N ILE A 137 -14.86 -0.10 0.07
CA ILE A 137 -15.54 0.84 0.98
C ILE A 137 -15.71 0.23 2.36
N MET A 138 -16.27 -0.98 2.42
CA MET A 138 -16.56 -1.64 3.68
C MET A 138 -15.28 -1.91 4.49
N SER A 139 -14.19 -2.32 3.83
CA SER A 139 -12.88 -2.48 4.46
C SER A 139 -12.32 -1.14 4.95
N SER A 140 -12.47 -0.07 4.17
CA SER A 140 -12.02 1.28 4.55
C SER A 140 -12.74 1.76 5.81
N ILE A 141 -14.06 1.57 5.88
CA ILE A 141 -14.87 1.90 7.07
C ILE A 141 -14.42 1.05 8.26
N GLY A 142 -14.27 -0.26 8.08
CA GLY A 142 -13.81 -1.17 9.13
C GLY A 142 -12.44 -0.78 9.70
N GLY A 143 -11.47 -0.49 8.84
CA GLY A 143 -10.12 -0.02 9.23
C GLY A 143 -10.13 1.35 9.89
N GLY A 144 -10.93 2.28 9.39
CA GLY A 144 -11.10 3.61 9.96
C GLY A 144 -11.71 3.58 11.36
N VAL A 145 -12.81 2.84 11.55
CA VAL A 145 -13.46 2.69 12.86
C VAL A 145 -12.53 1.98 13.84
N THR A 146 -11.92 0.86 13.43
CA THR A 146 -11.01 0.10 14.30
C THR A 146 -9.82 0.95 14.75
N SER A 147 -9.21 1.71 13.85
CA SER A 147 -8.07 2.57 14.17
C SER A 147 -8.42 3.76 15.05
N ILE A 148 -9.60 4.36 14.87
CA ILE A 148 -10.12 5.41 15.76
C ILE A 148 -10.37 4.85 17.16
N THR A 149 -11.04 3.71 17.27
CA THR A 149 -11.30 3.04 18.55
C THR A 149 -10.00 2.69 19.25
N PHE A 150 -9.01 2.15 18.51
CA PHE A 150 -7.68 1.86 19.05
C PHE A 150 -6.92 3.12 19.49
N SER A 151 -7.00 4.20 18.71
CA SER A 151 -6.38 5.49 19.03
C SER A 151 -6.93 6.06 20.34
N PHE A 152 -8.26 6.01 20.50
CA PHE A 152 -8.94 6.46 21.70
C PHE A 152 -8.64 5.57 22.91
N ALA A 153 -8.61 4.24 22.73
CA ALA A 153 -8.28 3.30 23.80
C ALA A 153 -6.85 3.52 24.34
N LYS A 154 -5.87 3.76 23.46
CA LYS A 154 -4.46 3.91 23.85
C LYS A 154 -4.10 5.31 24.33
N THR A 155 -4.61 6.34 23.67
CA THR A 155 -4.15 7.72 23.87
C THR A 155 -5.19 8.65 24.47
N ARG A 156 -6.45 8.18 24.63
CA ARG A 156 -7.62 8.97 25.06
C ARG A 156 -7.87 10.21 24.20
N LYS A 157 -7.27 10.25 23.00
CA LYS A 157 -7.36 11.32 22.02
C LYS A 157 -7.54 10.71 20.63
N LEU A 158 -8.20 11.44 19.76
CA LEU A 158 -8.34 11.07 18.35
C LEU A 158 -7.12 11.61 17.59
N GLN A 159 -6.21 10.72 17.23
CA GLN A 159 -5.02 11.10 16.49
C GLN A 159 -5.16 10.77 15.00
N VAL A 160 -5.00 11.79 14.15
CA VAL A 160 -5.13 11.69 12.70
C VAL A 160 -4.20 10.62 12.09
N ASN A 161 -3.00 10.45 12.65
CA ASN A 161 -2.03 9.44 12.19
C ASN A 161 -2.59 8.02 12.23
N TYR A 162 -3.30 7.68 13.31
CA TYR A 162 -3.88 6.34 13.47
C TYR A 162 -4.99 6.09 12.45
N LEU A 163 -5.83 7.10 12.20
CA LEU A 163 -6.88 7.02 11.16
C LEU A 163 -6.27 6.78 9.78
N ILE A 164 -5.23 7.54 9.41
CA ILE A 164 -4.54 7.37 8.11
C ILE A 164 -3.95 5.97 7.98
N PHE A 165 -3.26 5.46 9.01
CA PHE A 165 -2.68 4.12 8.97
C PHE A 165 -3.74 3.03 8.93
N GLY A 166 -4.83 3.17 9.68
CA GLY A 166 -5.95 2.22 9.68
C GLY A 166 -6.65 2.14 8.34
N LEU A 167 -6.93 3.29 7.73
CA LEU A 167 -7.59 3.36 6.44
C LEU A 167 -6.70 2.81 5.33
N LEU A 168 -5.41 3.18 5.29
CA LEU A 168 -4.47 2.67 4.29
C LEU A 168 -4.18 1.17 4.46
N SER A 169 -4.04 0.68 5.69
CA SER A 169 -3.80 -0.75 5.93
C SER A 169 -5.00 -1.62 5.56
N SER A 170 -6.23 -1.14 5.78
CA SER A 170 -7.41 -1.92 5.43
C SER A 170 -7.66 -1.99 3.92
N VAL A 171 -7.37 -0.92 3.17
CA VAL A 171 -7.42 -1.00 1.70
C VAL A 171 -6.29 -1.84 1.12
N VAL A 172 -5.13 -1.93 1.78
CA VAL A 172 -4.08 -2.89 1.41
C VAL A 172 -4.56 -4.33 1.65
N ALA A 173 -5.22 -4.60 2.78
CA ALA A 173 -5.65 -5.95 3.14
C ALA A 173 -6.74 -6.49 2.20
N ILE A 174 -7.70 -5.65 1.78
CA ILE A 174 -8.80 -6.05 0.89
C ILE A 174 -8.38 -6.17 -0.60
N THR A 175 -7.12 -5.86 -0.91
CA THR A 175 -6.55 -6.04 -2.25
C THR A 175 -6.30 -7.53 -2.58
N GLY A 176 -6.22 -8.40 -1.56
CA GLY A 176 -6.02 -9.84 -1.71
C GLY A 176 -7.26 -10.58 -2.18
#